data_AF-A0A2N8BRK4-F1
#
_entry.id   AF-A0A2N8BRK4-F1
#
_cell.length_a   1.000
_cell.length_b   1.000
_cell.length_c   1.000
_cell.angle_alpha   90.00
_cell.angle_beta   90.00
_cell.angle_gamma   90.00
#
_symmetry.space_group_name_H-M   'P 1'
#
loop_
_entity.id
_entity.type
_entity.pdbx_description
1 polymer ?
#
loop_
_entity_poly.entity_id
_entity_poly.type
_entity_poly.pdbx_seq_one_letter_code
_entity_poly.pdbx_strand_id
1 'polypeptide(L)'
;FALSGCAGMSETIAPAFADPAKYELYDCKQLEAERKALAKKTADLQKLMDKAETGAGGAVVSELAYRNDYLAVRGQAQMAEDAWRRN
;
A
#
# COMPACT_ATOMS: atom_id res chain seq x y z
N PHE A 1 22.20 9.52 -22.55
CA PHE A 1 21.19 8.61 -21.98
C PHE A 1 20.61 9.27 -20.75
N ALA A 2 19.40 9.81 -20.85
CA ALA A 2 18.68 10.37 -19.70
C ALA A 2 18.12 9.18 -18.89
N LEU A 3 18.51 9.05 -17.63
CA LEU A 3 17.87 8.11 -16.70
C LEU A 3 16.52 8.70 -16.29
N SER A 4 15.52 8.47 -17.14
CA SER A 4 14.12 8.64 -16.78
C SER A 4 13.68 7.49 -15.87
N GLY A 5 13.48 7.81 -14.59
CA GLY A 5 12.39 7.26 -13.79
C GLY A 5 12.65 5.94 -13.04
N CYS A 6 13.16 6.04 -11.81
CA CYS A 6 12.81 5.09 -10.75
C CYS A 6 11.39 5.36 -10.20
N ALA A 7 10.42 5.66 -11.07
CA ALA A 7 9.01 5.75 -10.71
C ALA A 7 8.36 4.35 -10.65
N GLY A 8 9.02 3.31 -11.20
CA GLY A 8 8.53 1.93 -11.16
C GLY A 8 8.82 1.19 -9.85
N MET A 9 9.65 1.75 -8.96
CA MET A 9 10.00 1.08 -7.71
C MET A 9 8.81 0.91 -6.77
N SER A 10 7.75 1.70 -6.88
CA SER A 10 6.58 1.49 -6.00
C SER A 10 5.74 0.27 -6.38
N GLU A 11 5.68 -0.10 -7.67
CA GLU A 11 4.92 -1.26 -8.16
C GLU A 11 5.73 -2.56 -8.06
N THR A 12 7.06 -2.50 -8.16
CA THR A 12 7.94 -3.68 -8.03
C THR A 12 8.44 -3.95 -6.61
N ILE A 13 8.41 -2.97 -5.70
CA ILE A 13 8.84 -3.18 -4.29
C ILE A 13 7.68 -3.67 -3.42
N ALA A 14 6.44 -3.29 -3.72
CA ALA A 14 5.26 -3.81 -3.05
C ALA A 14 5.21 -5.36 -2.96
N PRO A 15 5.47 -6.12 -4.06
CA PRO A 15 5.59 -7.57 -4.00
C PRO A 15 6.89 -8.07 -3.36
N ALA A 16 7.96 -7.27 -3.27
CA ALA A 16 9.17 -7.66 -2.55
C ALA A 16 8.95 -7.73 -1.02
N PHE A 17 7.92 -7.05 -0.49
CA PHE A 17 7.53 -7.07 0.92
C PHE A 17 6.28 -7.92 1.21
N ALA A 18 5.69 -8.53 0.20
CA ALA A 18 4.58 -9.43 0.37
C ALA A 18 4.80 -10.64 -0.54
N ASP A 19 5.10 -11.76 0.11
CA ASP A 19 5.29 -13.05 -0.53
C ASP A 19 4.16 -13.28 -1.55
N PRO A 20 4.44 -13.53 -2.84
CA PRO A 20 3.41 -13.80 -3.84
C PRO A 20 2.51 -14.98 -3.45
N ALA A 21 3.01 -15.91 -2.61
CA ALA A 21 2.24 -17.01 -2.04
C ALA A 21 1.38 -16.60 -0.83
N LYS A 22 1.59 -15.41 -0.24
CA LYS A 22 0.88 -14.93 0.97
C LYS A 22 -0.63 -15.05 0.84
N TYR A 23 -1.16 -14.75 -0.35
CA TYR A 23 -2.59 -14.77 -0.64
C TYR A 23 -3.01 -15.97 -1.52
N GLU A 24 -2.08 -16.82 -1.92
CA GLU A 24 -2.35 -17.98 -2.81
C GLU A 24 -3.11 -19.09 -2.08
N LEU A 25 -2.90 -19.23 -0.76
CA LEU A 25 -3.60 -20.21 0.08
C LEU A 25 -4.80 -19.62 0.82
N TYR A 26 -5.13 -18.34 0.60
CA TYR A 26 -6.28 -17.72 1.25
C TYR A 26 -7.56 -18.17 0.56
N ASP A 27 -8.57 -18.54 1.35
CA ASP A 27 -9.92 -18.70 0.84
C ASP A 27 -10.59 -17.35 0.58
N CYS A 28 -11.71 -17.35 -0.15
CA CYS A 28 -12.43 -16.11 -0.44
C CYS A 28 -12.77 -15.34 0.85
N LYS A 29 -13.24 -15.97 1.92
CA LYS A 29 -13.59 -15.22 3.14
C LYS A 29 -12.38 -14.52 3.77
N GLN A 30 -11.21 -15.16 3.74
CA GLN A 30 -9.96 -14.58 4.20
C GLN A 30 -9.52 -13.41 3.31
N LEU A 31 -9.63 -13.54 1.99
CA LEU A 31 -9.34 -12.45 1.04
C LEU A 31 -10.30 -11.26 1.21
N GLU A 32 -11.59 -11.49 1.48
CA GLU A 32 -12.55 -10.42 1.75
C GLU A 32 -12.17 -9.63 3.00
N ALA A 33 -11.87 -10.35 4.09
CA ALA A 33 -11.49 -9.74 5.36
C ALA A 33 -10.18 -8.94 5.22
N GLU A 34 -9.19 -9.50 4.53
CA GLU A 34 -7.91 -8.84 4.29
C GLU A 34 -8.07 -7.58 3.43
N ARG A 35 -8.83 -7.65 2.32
CA ARG A 35 -9.12 -6.47 1.48
C ARG A 35 -9.76 -5.35 2.28
N LYS A 36 -10.74 -5.67 3.14
CA LYS A 36 -11.39 -4.68 4.02
C LYS A 36 -10.39 -4.08 5.02
N ALA A 37 -9.52 -4.90 5.61
CA ALA A 37 -8.50 -4.43 6.54
C ALA A 37 -7.47 -3.50 5.86
N LEU A 38 -7.02 -3.86 4.66
CA LEU A 38 -6.09 -3.06 3.87
C LEU A 38 -6.72 -1.73 3.41
N ALA A 39 -7.99 -1.76 2.99
CA ALA A 39 -8.74 -0.54 2.66
C ALA A 39 -8.85 0.42 3.86
N LYS A 40 -9.15 -0.12 5.06
CA LYS A 40 -9.18 0.68 6.29
C LYS A 40 -7.83 1.30 6.61
N LYS A 41 -6.75 0.50 6.60
CA LYS A 41 -5.39 1.00 6.86
C LYS A 41 -4.96 2.08 5.86
N THR A 42 -5.31 1.91 4.58
CA THR A 42 -5.03 2.90 3.54
C THR A 42 -5.73 4.22 3.82
N ALA A 43 -7.02 4.17 4.18
CA ALA A 43 -7.80 5.36 4.52
C ALA A 43 -7.29 6.06 5.79
N ASP A 44 -6.86 5.29 6.80
CA ASP A 44 -6.31 5.84 8.04
C ASP A 44 -4.95 6.52 7.78
N LEU A 45 -4.06 5.90 6.99
CA LEU A 45 -2.79 6.51 6.58
C LEU A 45 -3.00 7.77 5.74
N GLN A 46 -3.94 7.76 4.80
CA GLN A 46 -4.29 8.95 4.03
C GLN A 46 -4.73 10.10 4.94
N LYS A 47 -5.63 9.83 5.90
CA LYS A 47 -6.08 10.86 6.86
C LYS A 47 -4.92 11.41 7.70
N LEU A 48 -3.98 10.55 8.11
CA LEU A 48 -2.79 10.97 8.85
C LEU A 48 -1.88 11.84 7.99
N MET A 49 -1.72 11.52 6.70
CA MET A 49 -1.00 12.35 5.74
C MET A 49 -1.67 13.70 5.53
N ASP A 50 -2.99 13.73 5.27
CA ASP A 50 -3.77 14.96 5.09
C ASP A 50 -3.68 15.87 6.34
N LYS A 51 -3.78 15.27 7.53
CA LYS A 51 -3.64 15.98 8.81
C LYS A 51 -2.21 16.50 9.02
N ALA A 52 -1.22 15.71 8.66
CA ALA A 52 0.16 16.12 8.78
C ALA A 52 0.45 17.28 7.80
N GLU A 53 0.07 17.18 6.52
CA GLU A 53 0.27 18.24 5.51
C GLU A 53 -0.28 19.62 5.91
N THR A 54 -1.36 19.66 6.70
CA THR A 54 -1.99 20.92 7.14
C THR A 54 -1.32 21.58 8.37
N GLY A 55 -0.33 20.94 9.01
CA GLY A 55 0.40 21.48 10.16
C GLY A 55 1.65 22.31 9.79
N ALA A 56 2.12 23.19 10.69
CA ALA A 56 3.39 23.90 10.51
C ALA A 56 4.56 22.89 10.51
N GLY A 57 5.18 22.66 9.34
CA GLY A 57 6.18 21.59 9.12
C GLY A 57 5.61 20.27 8.57
N GLY A 58 4.32 20.29 8.21
CA GLY A 58 3.48 19.15 7.92
C GLY A 58 3.89 18.23 6.79
N ALA A 59 4.29 18.82 5.67
CA ALA A 59 4.69 18.08 4.47
C ALA A 59 5.94 17.22 4.70
N VAL A 60 6.87 17.64 5.56
CA VAL A 60 8.12 16.91 5.81
C VAL A 60 7.87 15.70 6.72
N VAL A 61 6.97 15.83 7.70
CA VAL A 61 6.62 14.73 8.62
C VAL A 61 5.67 13.72 7.95
N SER A 62 4.72 14.18 7.14
CA SER A 62 3.84 13.30 6.36
C SER A 62 4.63 12.44 5.38
N GLU A 63 5.63 13.04 4.73
CA GLU A 63 6.46 12.39 3.74
C GLU A 63 7.45 11.38 4.34
N LEU A 64 8.07 11.68 5.50
CA LEU A 64 9.01 10.78 6.15
C LEU A 64 8.35 9.63 6.94
N ALA A 65 7.20 9.89 7.59
CA ALA A 65 6.60 8.91 8.51
C ALA A 65 5.59 7.97 7.83
N TYR A 66 4.71 8.50 6.99
CA TYR A 66 3.52 7.74 6.55
C TYR A 66 3.52 7.36 5.08
N ARG A 67 4.27 8.06 4.22
CA ARG A 67 4.27 7.82 2.78
C ARG A 67 4.75 6.41 2.41
N ASN A 68 5.78 5.91 3.09
CA ASN A 68 6.29 4.55 2.88
C ASN A 68 5.25 3.49 3.26
N ASP A 69 4.63 3.61 4.43
CA ASP A 69 3.58 2.69 4.89
C ASP A 69 2.35 2.74 3.97
N TYR A 70 1.98 3.93 3.51
CA TYR A 70 0.86 4.11 2.59
C TYR A 70 1.10 3.36 1.26
N LEU A 71 2.28 3.50 0.67
CA LEU A 71 2.64 2.81 -0.56
C LEU A 71 2.70 1.28 -0.34
N ALA A 72 3.25 0.83 0.79
CA ALA A 72 3.31 -0.60 1.12
C ALA A 72 1.91 -1.22 1.30
N VAL A 73 1.01 -0.57 2.04
CA VAL A 73 -0.37 -1.05 2.25
C VAL A 73 -1.17 -1.03 0.93
N ARG A 74 -0.99 0.01 0.11
CA ARG A 74 -1.63 0.08 -1.21
C ARG A 74 -1.17 -1.06 -2.13
N GLY A 75 0.11 -1.39 -2.10
CA GLY A 75 0.65 -2.54 -2.82
C GLY A 75 0.06 -3.88 -2.37
N GLN A 76 -0.05 -4.09 -1.05
CA GLN A 76 -0.72 -5.28 -0.51
C GLN A 76 -2.19 -5.35 -0.92
N ALA A 77 -2.89 -4.21 -0.94
CA ALA A 77 -4.30 -4.14 -1.36
C ALA A 77 -4.48 -4.58 -2.81
N GLN A 78 -3.58 -4.16 -3.71
CA GLN A 78 -3.59 -4.60 -5.11
C GLN A 78 -3.39 -6.12 -5.23
N MET A 79 -2.45 -6.70 -4.47
CA MET A 79 -2.22 -8.15 -4.53
C MET A 79 -3.36 -8.98 -3.95
N ALA A 80 -3.99 -8.52 -2.87
CA ALA A 80 -5.19 -9.16 -2.33
C ALA A 80 -6.38 -9.07 -3.30
N GLU A 81 -6.52 -7.96 -4.03
CA GLU A 81 -7.50 -7.82 -5.11
C GLU A 81 -7.23 -8.77 -6.27
N ASP A 82 -5.98 -8.89 -6.69
CA ASP A 82 -5.59 -9.78 -7.79
C ASP A 82 -5.77 -11.25 -7.42
N ALA A 83 -5.47 -11.63 -6.18
CA ALA A 83 -5.78 -12.97 -5.67
C ALA A 83 -7.29 -13.21 -5.62
N TRP A 84 -8.09 -12.24 -5.15
CA TRP A 84 -9.55 -12.32 -5.16
C TRP A 84 -10.12 -12.50 -6.56
N ARG A 85 -9.63 -11.75 -7.55
CA ARG A 85 -10.11 -11.83 -8.95
C ARG A 85 -9.76 -13.14 -9.65
N ARG A 86 -8.74 -13.85 -9.18
CA ARG A 86 -8.27 -15.13 -9.73
C ARG A 86 -8.97 -16.34 -9.12
N ASN A 87 -9.66 -16.18 -7.98
CA ASN A 87 -10.49 -17.20 -7.32
C ASN A 87 -11.95 -17.10 -7.78
#